data_AF-A0A1F8F0X0-F1
#
_entry.id   AF-A0A1F8F0X0-F1
#
_cell.length_a   1.000
_cell.length_b   1.000
_cell.length_c   1.000
_cell.angle_alpha   90.00
_cell.angle_beta   90.00
_cell.angle_gamma   90.00
#
_symmetry.space_group_name_H-M   'P 1'
#
loop_
_entity.id
_entity.type
_entity.pdbx_description
1 polymer ?
#
loop_
_entity_poly.entity_id
_entity_poly.type
_entity_poly.pdbx_seq_one_letter_code
_entity_poly.pdbx_strand_id
1 'polypeptide(L)'
;MYSYTSLFPKKDRYSIGQKCEALSLEFLESLYEANSNRGQQRLVLLQSLDNKLKIIKTMIRLCFDVKAFDQKKYIHCEESLQEIGKMLGGWIKSTQKENLAV
;
A
#
# COMPACT_ATOMS: atom_id res chain seq x y z
N MET A 1 5.97 -9.18 1.46
CA MET A 1 7.12 -8.23 1.41
C MET A 1 8.24 -8.61 2.37
N TYR A 2 7.95 -8.87 3.65
CA TYR A 2 8.96 -9.24 4.66
C TYR A 2 9.85 -10.45 4.29
N SER A 3 9.33 -11.42 3.53
CA SER A 3 10.11 -12.57 3.06
C SER A 3 11.11 -12.24 1.95
N TYR A 4 10.96 -11.11 1.26
CA TYR A 4 11.75 -10.76 0.08
C TYR A 4 12.97 -9.87 0.40
N THR A 5 13.02 -9.23 1.56
CA THR A 5 14.16 -8.37 1.96
C THR A 5 15.48 -9.12 2.09
N SER A 6 15.42 -10.43 2.37
CA SER A 6 16.59 -11.32 2.37
C SER A 6 17.22 -11.52 0.98
N LEU A 7 16.47 -11.27 -0.09
CA LEU A 7 16.90 -11.46 -1.48
C LEU A 7 17.50 -10.20 -2.13
N PHE A 8 17.42 -9.04 -1.46
CA PHE A 8 17.98 -7.81 -1.99
C PHE A 8 19.52 -7.85 -1.98
N PRO A 9 20.18 -7.36 -3.05
CA PRO A 9 21.61 -7.05 -3.02
C PRO A 9 21.93 -6.18 -1.81
N LYS A 10 23.07 -6.40 -1.14
CA LYS A 10 23.44 -5.68 0.11
C LYS A 10 23.31 -4.15 -0.01
N LYS A 11 23.58 -3.60 -1.20
CA LYS A 11 23.51 -2.15 -1.48
C LYS A 11 22.07 -1.60 -1.43
N ASP A 12 21.09 -2.36 -1.89
CA ASP A 12 19.70 -1.89 -2.04
C ASP A 12 18.78 -2.38 -0.91
N ARG A 13 19.25 -3.37 -0.13
CA ARG A 13 18.55 -3.91 1.03
C ARG A 13 18.25 -2.85 2.10
N TYR A 14 19.22 -1.98 2.37
CA TYR A 14 19.12 -0.94 3.41
C TYR A 14 18.53 0.38 2.90
N SER A 15 18.23 0.50 1.61
CA SER A 15 17.58 1.70 1.05
C SER A 15 16.13 1.41 0.69
N ILE A 16 15.90 0.71 -0.42
CA ILE A 16 14.57 0.47 -0.98
C ILE A 16 13.85 -0.61 -0.17
N GLY A 17 14.54 -1.69 0.19
CA GLY A 17 13.94 -2.80 0.95
C GLY A 17 13.38 -2.35 2.30
N GLN A 18 14.19 -1.67 3.11
CA GLN A 18 13.76 -1.14 4.41
C GLN A 18 12.63 -0.11 4.29
N LYS A 19 12.68 0.78 3.28
CA LYS A 19 11.62 1.76 3.05
C LYS A 19 10.30 1.08 2.67
N CYS A 20 10.35 0.02 1.87
CA CYS A 20 9.17 -0.76 1.48
C CYS A 20 8.52 -1.45 2.69
N GLU A 21 9.31 -2.04 3.58
CA GLU A 21 8.80 -2.67 4.80
C GLU A 21 8.13 -1.65 5.72
N ALA A 22 8.80 -0.53 5.99
CA ALA A 22 8.25 0.55 6.79
C ALA A 22 6.91 1.06 6.24
N LEU A 23 6.85 1.36 4.93
CA LEU A 23 5.62 1.80 4.26
C LEU A 23 4.50 0.76 4.35
N SER A 24 4.83 -0.54 4.31
CA SER A 24 3.84 -1.61 4.42
C SER A 24 3.23 -1.69 5.82
N LEU A 25 4.06 -1.54 6.86
CA LEU A 25 3.62 -1.51 8.25
C LEU A 25 2.79 -0.26 8.54
N GLU A 26 3.26 0.92 8.12
CA GLU A 26 2.53 2.18 8.25
C GLU A 26 1.18 2.15 7.51
N PHE A 27 1.11 1.46 6.36
CA PHE A 27 -0.15 1.26 5.63
C PHE A 27 -1.12 0.38 6.44
N LEU A 28 -0.63 -0.71 7.04
CA LEU A 28 -1.43 -1.59 7.88
C LEU A 28 -1.97 -0.86 9.12
N GLU A 29 -1.12 -0.09 9.81
CA GLU A 29 -1.52 0.71 10.97
C GLU A 29 -2.61 1.72 10.60
N SER A 30 -2.40 2.51 9.53
CA SER A 30 -3.42 3.46 9.05
C SER A 30 -4.71 2.78 8.59
N LEU A 31 -4.65 1.53 8.12
CA LEU A 31 -5.85 0.77 7.77
C LEU A 31 -6.67 0.42 9.01
N TYR A 32 -6.02 0.00 10.10
CA TYR A 32 -6.72 -0.23 11.37
C TYR A 32 -7.32 1.07 11.91
N GLU A 33 -6.60 2.18 11.81
CA GLU A 33 -7.11 3.49 12.19
C GLU A 33 -8.33 3.90 11.36
N ALA A 34 -8.30 3.71 10.03
CA ALA A 34 -9.45 3.99 9.17
C ALA A 34 -10.67 3.13 9.54
N ASN A 35 -10.46 1.88 9.96
CA ASN A 35 -11.52 0.96 10.33
C ASN A 35 -12.13 1.25 11.72
N SER A 36 -11.39 1.86 12.64
CA SER A 36 -11.91 2.26 13.95
C SER A 36 -12.69 3.58 13.91
N ASN A 37 -12.54 4.36 12.84
CA ASN A 37 -13.23 5.63 12.64
C ASN A 37 -14.50 5.49 11.79
N ARG A 38 -15.36 6.51 11.83
CA ARG A 38 -16.57 6.60 10.99
C ARG A 38 -16.69 7.98 10.36
N GLY A 39 -17.65 8.11 9.45
CA GLY A 39 -18.03 9.41 8.92
C GLY A 39 -16.91 10.09 8.11
N GLN A 40 -16.79 11.41 8.30
CA GLN A 40 -15.80 12.23 7.60
C GLN A 40 -14.36 11.86 7.95
N GLN A 41 -14.07 11.49 9.20
CA GLN A 41 -12.73 11.11 9.62
C GLN A 41 -12.26 9.83 8.92
N ARG A 42 -13.13 8.81 8.85
CA ARG A 42 -12.84 7.59 8.07
C ARG A 42 -12.56 7.90 6.61
N LEU A 43 -13.32 8.81 6.00
CA LEU A 43 -13.12 9.19 4.61
C LEU A 43 -11.73 9.79 4.36
N VAL A 44 -11.30 10.73 5.21
CA VAL A 44 -9.97 11.35 5.11
C VAL A 44 -8.85 10.30 5.26
N LEU A 45 -8.99 9.37 6.21
CA LEU A 45 -8.03 8.30 6.41
C LEU A 45 -7.96 7.34 5.21
N LEU A 46 -9.11 6.97 4.63
CA LEU A 46 -9.16 6.13 3.42
C LEU A 46 -8.53 6.82 2.19
N GLN A 47 -8.73 8.13 2.03
CA GLN A 47 -8.06 8.89 0.97
C GLN A 47 -6.55 8.98 1.17
N SER A 48 -6.09 9.11 2.43
CA SER A 48 -4.67 9.04 2.77
C SER A 48 -4.07 7.65 2.46
N LEU A 49 -4.80 6.58 2.78
CA LEU A 49 -4.42 5.20 2.43
C LEU A 49 -4.29 4.99 0.92
N ASP A 50 -5.22 5.53 0.11
CA ASP A 50 -5.11 5.46 -1.35
C ASP A 50 -3.82 6.11 -1.88
N ASN A 51 -3.42 7.24 -1.30
CA ASN A 51 -2.15 7.88 -1.64
C ASN A 51 -0.94 7.04 -1.19
N LYS A 52 -0.96 6.48 0.02
CA LYS A 52 0.10 5.55 0.48
C LYS A 52 0.22 4.33 -0.43
N LEU A 53 -0.89 3.77 -0.90
CA LEU A 53 -0.87 2.63 -1.83
C LEU A 53 -0.17 2.97 -3.15
N LYS A 54 -0.38 4.18 -3.69
CA LYS A 54 0.33 4.66 -4.90
C LYS A 54 1.83 4.74 -4.66
N ILE A 55 2.26 5.20 -3.49
CA ILE A 55 3.69 5.23 -3.12
C ILE A 55 4.26 3.81 -3.09
N ILE A 56 3.55 2.86 -2.46
CA ILE A 56 3.98 1.45 -2.40
C ILE A 56 4.10 0.85 -3.82
N LYS A 57 3.13 1.11 -4.71
CA LYS A 57 3.20 0.68 -6.12
C LYS A 57 4.44 1.22 -6.83
N THR A 58 4.74 2.51 -6.65
CA THR A 58 5.96 3.11 -7.21
C THR A 58 7.22 2.45 -6.64
N MET A 59 7.26 2.17 -5.34
CA MET A 59 8.40 1.46 -4.74
C MET A 59 8.57 0.04 -5.30
N ILE A 60 7.48 -0.71 -5.52
CA ILE A 60 7.54 -2.03 -6.16
C ILE A 60 8.07 -1.96 -7.60
N ARG A 61 7.70 -0.93 -8.36
CA ARG A 61 8.28 -0.69 -9.70
C ARG A 61 9.76 -0.42 -9.64
N LEU A 62 10.21 0.42 -8.71
CA LEU A 62 11.64 0.67 -8.51
C LEU A 62 12.39 -0.61 -8.12
N CYS A 63 11.82 -1.49 -7.29
CA CYS A 63 12.40 -2.80 -6.97
C CYS A 63 12.59 -3.67 -8.23
N PHE A 64 11.68 -3.58 -9.20
CA PHE A 64 11.83 -4.27 -10.48
C PHE A 64 12.91 -3.62 -11.36
N ASP A 65 12.94 -2.28 -11.45
CA ASP A 65 13.91 -1.54 -12.25
C ASP A 65 15.36 -1.78 -11.80
N VAL A 66 15.61 -1.83 -10.49
CA VAL A 66 16.92 -2.15 -9.92
C VAL A 66 17.23 -3.66 -9.90
N LYS A 67 16.37 -4.48 -10.51
CA LYS A 67 16.48 -5.94 -10.58
C LYS A 67 16.51 -6.64 -9.21
N ALA A 68 15.98 -5.99 -8.17
CA ALA A 68 15.79 -6.65 -6.87
C ALA A 68 14.63 -7.66 -6.94
N PHE A 69 13.60 -7.37 -7.73
CA PHE A 69 12.51 -8.30 -8.04
C PHE A 69 12.67 -8.88 -9.44
N ASP A 70 12.45 -10.19 -9.57
CA ASP A 70 12.20 -10.81 -10.86
C ASP A 70 10.76 -10.52 -11.32
N GLN A 71 10.49 -10.78 -12.61
CA GLN A 71 9.19 -10.50 -13.20
C GLN A 71 8.03 -11.20 -12.47
N LYS A 72 8.23 -12.43 -11.98
CA LYS A 72 7.18 -13.19 -11.27
C LYS A 72 6.82 -12.51 -9.95
N LYS A 73 7.82 -12.11 -9.16
CA LYS A 73 7.61 -11.37 -7.91
C LYS A 73 6.94 -10.01 -8.15
N TYR A 74 7.39 -9.29 -9.17
CA TYR A 74 6.80 -8.00 -9.53
C TYR A 74 5.30 -8.13 -9.88
N ILE A 75 4.95 -9.07 -10.76
CA ILE A 75 3.54 -9.31 -11.16
C ILE A 75 2.70 -9.68 -9.93
N HIS A 76 3.16 -10.61 -9.11
CA HIS A 76 2.43 -11.04 -7.92
C HIS A 76 2.16 -9.88 -6.94
N CYS A 77 3.14 -8.99 -6.74
CA CYS A 77 2.98 -7.81 -5.91
C CYS A 77 2.02 -6.79 -6.53
N GLU A 78 2.15 -6.49 -7.83
CA GLU A 78 1.25 -5.54 -8.51
C GLU A 78 -0.21 -6.04 -8.49
N GLU A 79 -0.46 -7.33 -8.73
CA GLU A 79 -1.81 -7.93 -8.64
C GLU A 79 -2.41 -7.73 -7.25
N SER A 80 -1.64 -8.03 -6.20
CA SER A 80 -2.08 -7.83 -4.81
C SER A 80 -2.39 -6.35 -4.52
N LEU A 81 -1.52 -5.43 -4.96
CA LEU A 81 -1.71 -3.99 -4.79
C LEU A 81 -2.89 -3.45 -5.62
N GLN A 82 -3.21 -4.08 -6.75
CA GLN A 82 -4.38 -3.75 -7.55
C GLN A 82 -5.68 -4.14 -6.84
N GLU A 83 -5.75 -5.34 -6.26
CA GLU A 83 -6.91 -5.77 -5.48
C GLU A 83 -7.14 -4.90 -4.25
N ILE A 84 -6.08 -4.55 -3.51
CA ILE A 84 -6.17 -3.60 -2.39
C ILE A 84 -6.71 -2.24 -2.86
N GLY A 85 -6.28 -1.77 -4.04
CA GLY A 85 -6.78 -0.51 -4.62
C GLY A 85 -8.27 -0.55 -4.96
N LYS A 86 -8.77 -1.69 -5.48
CA LYS A 86 -10.22 -1.88 -5.73
C LYS A 86 -11.01 -1.83 -4.42
N MET A 87 -10.51 -2.49 -3.36
CA MET A 87 -11.14 -2.49 -2.04
C MET A 87 -11.20 -1.07 -1.44
N LEU A 88 -10.07 -0.35 -1.42
CA LEU A 88 -10.02 1.05 -0.96
C LEU A 88 -10.99 1.94 -1.73
N GLY A 89 -11.01 1.84 -3.06
CA GLY A 89 -11.93 2.61 -3.89
C GLY A 89 -13.40 2.32 -3.59
N GLY A 90 -13.74 1.06 -3.31
CA GLY A 90 -15.07 0.66 -2.85
C GLY A 90 -15.44 1.29 -1.50
N TRP A 91 -14.54 1.23 -0.51
CA TRP A 91 -14.78 1.79 0.81
C TRP A 91 -14.86 3.32 0.83
N ILE A 92 -14.06 4.01 0.01
CA ILE A 92 -14.15 5.48 -0.16
C ILE A 92 -15.53 5.85 -0.69
N LYS A 93 -15.98 5.22 -1.77
CA LYS A 93 -17.30 5.48 -2.37
C LYS A 93 -18.44 5.19 -1.38
N SER A 94 -18.34 4.10 -0.62
CA SER A 94 -19.34 3.75 0.39
C SER A 94 -19.40 4.79 1.51
N THR A 95 -18.24 5.16 2.07
CA THR A 95 -18.15 6.15 3.16
C THR A 95 -18.61 7.53 2.71
N GLN A 96 -18.30 7.94 1.47
CA GLN A 96 -18.80 9.20 0.90
C GLN A 96 -20.32 9.24 0.83
N LYS A 97 -20.97 8.14 0.39
CA LYS A 97 -22.43 8.06 0.34
C LYS A 97 -23.06 8.12 1.74
N GLU A 98 -22.45 7.44 2.71
CA GLU A 98 -22.90 7.48 4.11
C GLU A 98 -22.85 8.91 4.66
N ASN A 99 -21.77 9.65 4.41
CA ASN A 99 -21.62 11.03 4.88
C ASN A 99 -22.59 12.03 4.22
N LEU A 100 -23.05 11.75 2.99
CA LEU A 100 -24.03 12.60 2.29
C LEU A 100 -25.47 12.35 2.74
N ALA A 101 -25.72 11.22 3.41
CA ALA A 101 -27.04 10.83 3.90
C ALA A 101 -27.31 11.27 5.36
N VAL A 102 -26.31 11.88 6.02
CA VAL A 102 -26.34 12.43 7.37
C VAL A 102 -26.31 13.95 7.28
#